data_AF-A0A7Y2HKX5-F1
#
_entry.id   AF-A0A7Y2HKX5-F1
#
_cell.length_a   1.000
_cell.length_b   1.000
_cell.length_c   1.000
_cell.angle_alpha   90.00
_cell.angle_beta   90.00
_cell.angle_gamma   90.00
#
_symmetry.space_group_name_H-M   'P 1'
#
loop_
_entity.id
_entity.type
_entity.pdbx_description
1 polymer ?
#
loop_
_entity_poly.entity_id
_entity_poly.type
_entity_poly.pdbx_seq_one_letter_code
_entity_poly.pdbx_strand_id
1 'polypeptide(L)'
;QQDGGRSLEEATKLLVDQHPEYSTEIEAFYGRWEEEMLGGALQGTVDVLKSFIDNPDYKVFALTNWSAETFPFARKKFPFLKWFDGILVSGEENMKKPDQAIYELILSRYDINKDCALFIDDSQRNVEAAVKTGIKSIHFQSPAQLENSLKNMGI
;
A
#
# COMPACT_ATOMS: atom_id res chain seq x y z
N GLN A 1 -8.67 -8.63 7.20
CA GLN A 1 -8.68 -9.86 6.36
C GLN A 1 -9.02 -9.54 4.90
N GLN A 2 -9.60 -8.38 4.64
CA GLN A 2 -10.04 -7.87 3.36
C GLN A 2 -8.86 -7.56 2.42
N ASP A 3 -7.78 -6.97 2.97
CA ASP A 3 -6.53 -6.80 2.22
C ASP A 3 -5.86 -8.13 1.86
N GLY A 4 -6.32 -9.26 2.42
CA GLY A 4 -5.89 -10.60 2.04
C GLY A 4 -6.90 -11.33 1.16
N GLY A 5 -7.89 -10.64 0.60
CA GLY A 5 -8.84 -11.20 -0.36
C GLY A 5 -10.26 -11.48 0.15
N ARG A 6 -10.54 -11.31 1.45
CA ARG A 6 -11.92 -11.44 1.94
C ARG A 6 -12.80 -10.33 1.36
N SER A 7 -14.00 -10.68 0.89
CA SER A 7 -14.95 -9.68 0.40
C SER A 7 -15.50 -8.77 1.50
N LEU A 8 -15.87 -7.55 1.13
CA LEU A 8 -16.51 -6.59 2.02
C LEU A 8 -17.87 -7.11 2.50
N GLU A 9 -18.61 -7.80 1.63
CA GLU A 9 -19.90 -8.41 1.96
C GLU A 9 -19.75 -9.47 3.06
N GLU A 10 -18.81 -10.41 2.90
CA GLU A 10 -18.54 -11.45 3.91
C GLU A 10 -18.12 -10.82 5.23
N ALA A 11 -17.22 -9.84 5.19
CA ALA A 11 -16.75 -9.16 6.39
C ALA A 11 -17.85 -8.38 7.11
N THR A 12 -18.67 -7.66 6.36
CA THR A 12 -19.81 -6.88 6.88
C THR A 12 -20.80 -7.82 7.54
N LYS A 13 -21.20 -8.90 6.83
CA LYS A 13 -22.13 -9.89 7.35
C LYS A 13 -21.62 -10.54 8.63
N LEU A 14 -20.35 -10.96 8.66
CA LEU A 14 -19.74 -11.57 9.85
C LEU A 14 -19.83 -10.64 11.07
N LEU A 15 -19.53 -9.35 10.90
CA LEU A 15 -19.57 -8.39 11.99
C LEU A 15 -21.00 -8.06 12.42
N VAL A 16 -21.94 -7.92 11.48
CA VAL A 16 -23.36 -7.74 11.79
C VAL A 16 -23.91 -8.92 12.58
N ASP A 17 -23.56 -10.15 12.19
CA ASP A 17 -24.02 -11.37 12.89
C ASP A 17 -23.44 -11.44 14.33
N GLN A 18 -22.24 -10.88 14.57
CA GLN A 18 -21.60 -10.84 15.90
C GLN A 18 -22.07 -9.68 16.77
N HIS A 19 -22.45 -8.57 16.14
CA HIS A 19 -22.77 -7.29 16.77
C HIS A 19 -24.02 -6.67 16.13
N PRO A 20 -25.19 -7.32 16.23
CA PRO A 20 -26.41 -6.89 15.57
C PRO A 20 -26.87 -5.49 16.02
N GLU A 21 -26.52 -5.06 17.22
CA GLU A 21 -26.81 -3.73 17.75
C GLU A 21 -26.08 -2.60 17.01
N TYR A 22 -25.01 -2.90 16.28
CA TYR A 22 -24.21 -1.95 15.50
C TYR A 22 -24.36 -2.15 13.98
N SER A 23 -25.40 -2.85 13.52
CA SER A 23 -25.52 -3.25 12.12
C SER A 23 -25.47 -2.04 11.16
N THR A 24 -26.11 -0.94 11.55
CA THR A 24 -26.17 0.30 10.76
C THR A 24 -24.78 0.91 10.61
N GLU A 25 -24.01 0.98 11.70
CA GLU A 25 -22.65 1.53 11.71
C GLU A 25 -21.66 0.65 10.95
N ILE A 26 -21.82 -0.68 11.06
CA ILE A 26 -20.98 -1.65 10.37
C ILE A 26 -21.20 -1.55 8.85
N GLU A 27 -22.45 -1.58 8.40
CA GLU A 27 -22.81 -1.44 6.98
C GLU A 27 -22.41 -0.07 6.42
N ALA A 28 -22.58 0.99 7.22
CA ALA A 28 -22.21 2.34 6.85
C ALA A 28 -20.73 2.50 6.47
N PHE A 29 -19.83 1.76 7.12
CA PHE A 29 -18.39 1.92 6.90
C PHE A 29 -18.00 1.67 5.44
N TYR A 30 -18.41 0.53 4.87
CA TYR A 30 -18.15 0.25 3.45
C TYR A 30 -19.19 0.89 2.53
N GLY A 31 -20.43 1.07 2.99
CA GLY A 31 -21.49 1.75 2.23
C GLY A 31 -21.18 3.22 1.91
N ARG A 32 -20.39 3.90 2.76
CA ARG A 32 -19.97 5.30 2.58
C ARG A 32 -18.46 5.45 2.33
N TRP A 33 -17.84 4.40 1.77
CA TRP A 33 -16.38 4.36 1.61
C TRP A 33 -15.82 5.47 0.73
N GLU A 34 -16.34 5.64 -0.49
CA GLU A 34 -15.82 6.62 -1.47
C GLU A 34 -15.95 8.07 -0.98
N GLU A 35 -17.07 8.37 -0.30
CA GLU A 35 -17.48 9.71 0.08
C GLU A 35 -16.92 10.16 1.45
N GLU A 36 -16.93 9.28 2.46
CA GLU A 36 -16.65 9.65 3.85
C GLU A 36 -15.41 8.97 4.43
N MET A 37 -15.20 7.67 4.18
CA MET A 37 -14.14 6.91 4.88
C MET A 37 -12.79 7.01 4.19
N LEU A 38 -12.77 7.18 2.87
CA LEU A 38 -11.54 7.37 2.12
C LEU A 38 -11.02 8.80 2.35
N GLY A 39 -10.03 8.92 3.25
CA GLY A 39 -9.41 10.19 3.65
C GLY A 39 -8.69 10.95 2.53
N GLY A 40 -7.98 12.02 2.89
CA GLY A 40 -7.22 12.85 1.93
C GLY A 40 -5.81 12.33 1.64
N ALA A 41 -5.20 12.84 0.59
CA ALA A 41 -3.79 12.60 0.30
C ALA A 41 -2.88 13.43 1.21
N LEU A 42 -1.73 12.87 1.60
CA LEU A 42 -0.69 13.59 2.33
C LEU A 42 0.25 14.28 1.33
N GLN A 43 0.03 15.57 1.09
CA GLN A 43 0.70 16.30 0.01
C GLN A 43 2.23 16.19 0.07
N GLY A 44 2.84 16.34 1.24
CA GLY A 44 4.30 16.21 1.38
C GLY A 44 4.84 14.84 0.97
N THR A 45 4.08 13.75 1.17
CA THR A 45 4.48 12.41 0.68
C THR A 45 4.29 12.30 -0.83
N VAL A 46 3.24 12.92 -1.38
CA VAL A 46 3.00 12.96 -2.83
C VAL A 46 4.10 13.76 -3.54
N ASP A 47 4.60 14.83 -2.94
CA ASP A 47 5.69 15.63 -3.49
C ASP A 47 7.01 14.83 -3.55
N VAL A 48 7.33 14.06 -2.51
CA VAL A 48 8.47 13.14 -2.52
C VAL A 48 8.27 12.03 -3.56
N LEU A 49 7.08 11.44 -3.66
CA LEU A 49 6.79 10.46 -4.72
C LEU A 49 7.02 11.07 -6.11
N LYS A 50 6.55 12.30 -6.33
CA LYS A 50 6.63 12.99 -7.61
C LYS A 50 8.09 13.20 -8.05
N SER A 51 9.01 13.49 -7.13
CA SER A 51 10.42 13.65 -7.47
C SER A 51 11.07 12.36 -8.00
N PHE A 52 10.65 11.19 -7.50
CA PHE A 52 11.09 9.90 -8.04
C PHE A 52 10.43 9.56 -9.36
N ILE A 53 9.14 9.86 -9.52
CA ILE A 53 8.40 9.65 -10.77
C ILE A 53 8.99 10.48 -11.93
N ASP A 54 9.40 11.71 -11.65
CA ASP A 54 9.96 12.62 -12.66
C ASP A 54 11.43 12.37 -12.97
N ASN A 55 12.09 11.51 -12.19
CA ASN A 55 13.49 11.16 -12.41
C ASN A 55 13.60 9.86 -13.24
N PRO A 56 14.15 9.92 -14.47
CA PRO A 56 14.21 8.76 -15.36
C PRO A 56 15.14 7.64 -14.87
N ASP A 57 16.01 7.92 -13.90
CA ASP A 57 16.93 6.92 -13.34
C ASP A 57 16.21 5.96 -12.36
N TYR A 58 14.99 6.31 -11.92
CA TYR A 58 14.20 5.50 -11.01
C TYR A 58 12.99 4.88 -11.69
N LYS A 59 12.70 3.64 -11.27
CA LYS A 59 11.41 2.98 -11.50
C LYS A 59 10.68 2.89 -10.17
N VAL A 60 9.40 3.24 -10.17
CA VAL A 60 8.62 3.36 -8.94
C VAL A 60 7.43 2.42 -9.01
N PHE A 61 7.41 1.47 -8.09
CA PHE A 61 6.36 0.47 -7.96
C PHE A 61 5.63 0.64 -6.63
N ALA A 62 4.34 0.30 -6.61
CA ALA A 62 3.55 0.28 -5.38
C ALA A 62 3.29 -1.17 -4.95
N LEU A 63 3.60 -1.48 -3.69
CA LEU A 63 3.22 -2.71 -3.03
C LEU A 63 2.31 -2.36 -1.85
N THR A 64 1.01 -2.59 -1.96
CA THR A 64 0.03 -2.10 -0.97
C THR A 64 -0.79 -3.21 -0.35
N ASN A 65 -0.97 -3.15 0.98
CA ASN A 65 -1.99 -3.93 1.66
C ASN A 65 -3.32 -3.18 1.52
N TRP A 66 -4.16 -3.59 0.57
CA TRP A 66 -5.45 -2.94 0.30
C TRP A 66 -6.43 -3.96 -0.27
N SER A 67 -7.70 -3.89 0.13
CA SER A 67 -8.79 -4.65 -0.48
C SER A 67 -8.95 -4.37 -1.98
N ALA A 68 -9.15 -5.44 -2.77
CA ALA A 68 -9.45 -5.36 -4.19
C ALA A 68 -10.75 -4.58 -4.49
N GLU A 69 -11.70 -4.57 -3.56
CA GLU A 69 -12.99 -3.90 -3.76
C GLU A 69 -12.92 -2.40 -3.47
N THR A 70 -12.02 -1.96 -2.59
CA THR A 70 -11.92 -0.54 -2.21
C THR A 70 -10.84 0.24 -2.95
N PHE A 71 -9.78 -0.44 -3.44
CA PHE A 71 -8.69 0.21 -4.17
C PHE A 71 -9.14 0.94 -5.46
N PRO A 72 -10.10 0.42 -6.27
CA PRO A 72 -10.57 1.12 -7.47
C PRO A 72 -11.11 2.53 -7.20
N PHE A 73 -11.79 2.75 -6.06
CA PHE A 73 -12.28 4.07 -5.65
C PHE A 73 -11.11 5.02 -5.36
N ALA A 74 -10.07 4.55 -4.67
CA ALA A 74 -8.86 5.34 -4.44
C ALA A 74 -8.17 5.71 -5.76
N ARG A 75 -8.03 4.77 -6.69
CA ARG A 75 -7.42 5.01 -8.01
C ARG A 75 -8.22 6.01 -8.86
N LYS A 76 -9.54 6.11 -8.66
CA LYS A 76 -10.40 7.12 -9.27
C LYS A 76 -10.22 8.50 -8.61
N LYS A 77 -10.17 8.54 -7.27
CA LYS A 77 -10.07 9.77 -6.47
C LYS A 77 -8.69 10.43 -6.52
N PHE A 78 -7.62 9.64 -6.61
CA PHE A 78 -6.23 10.11 -6.52
C PHE A 78 -5.47 9.90 -7.82
N PRO A 79 -5.27 10.96 -8.64
CA PRO A 79 -4.56 10.86 -9.92
C PRO A 79 -3.13 10.31 -9.79
N PHE A 80 -2.44 10.57 -8.69
CA PHE A 80 -1.07 10.13 -8.47
C PHE A 80 -0.91 8.61 -8.38
N LEU A 81 -1.98 7.88 -8.06
CA LEU A 81 -1.96 6.42 -8.09
C LEU A 81 -1.77 5.86 -9.51
N LYS A 82 -1.80 6.70 -10.55
CA LYS A 82 -1.52 6.30 -11.94
C LYS A 82 -0.06 6.56 -12.36
N TRP A 83 0.77 7.12 -11.47
CA TRP A 83 2.15 7.47 -11.81
C TRP A 83 3.11 6.28 -11.77
N PHE A 84 2.81 5.27 -10.95
CA PHE A 84 3.65 4.09 -10.75
C PHE A 84 3.82 3.29 -12.05
N ASP A 85 5.02 2.73 -12.25
CA ASP A 85 5.31 1.79 -13.33
C ASP A 85 4.56 0.45 -13.16
N GLY A 86 4.19 0.13 -11.92
CA GLY A 86 3.39 -1.04 -11.58
C GLY A 86 2.84 -0.96 -10.16
N ILE A 87 1.69 -1.59 -9.95
CA ILE A 87 1.00 -1.62 -8.65
C ILE A 87 0.60 -3.06 -8.37
N LEU A 88 1.04 -3.58 -7.23
CA LEU A 88 0.61 -4.85 -6.69
C LEU A 88 -0.28 -4.60 -5.47
N VAL A 89 -1.55 -4.96 -5.62
CA VAL A 89 -2.59 -4.80 -4.60
C VAL A 89 -2.81 -6.14 -3.91
N SER A 90 -2.52 -6.22 -2.61
CA SER A 90 -2.58 -7.46 -1.84
C SER A 90 -3.93 -8.20 -1.94
N GLY A 91 -5.04 -7.45 -1.93
CA GLY A 91 -6.39 -8.01 -2.02
C GLY A 91 -6.69 -8.67 -3.35
N GLU A 92 -6.04 -8.23 -4.44
CA GLU A 92 -6.16 -8.86 -5.76
C GLU A 92 -5.35 -10.17 -5.81
N GLU A 93 -4.25 -10.24 -5.05
CA GLU A 93 -3.35 -11.40 -5.00
C GLU A 93 -3.74 -12.44 -3.93
N ASN A 94 -4.69 -12.13 -3.04
CA ASN A 94 -4.99 -12.93 -1.84
C ASN A 94 -3.77 -13.21 -0.96
N MET A 95 -2.78 -12.31 -1.01
CA MET A 95 -1.53 -12.37 -0.25
C MET A 95 -1.25 -10.97 0.27
N LYS A 96 -0.65 -10.82 1.45
CA LYS A 96 -0.37 -9.50 2.01
C LYS A 96 0.95 -9.46 2.76
N LYS A 97 1.53 -8.27 2.85
CA LYS A 97 2.65 -8.02 3.77
C LYS A 97 2.18 -8.30 5.21
N PRO A 98 3.03 -8.87 6.09
CA PRO A 98 4.47 -9.09 5.93
C PRO A 98 4.85 -10.49 5.41
N ASP A 99 3.96 -11.21 4.71
CA ASP A 99 4.30 -12.50 4.11
C ASP A 99 5.42 -12.32 3.06
N GLN A 100 6.46 -13.16 3.11
CA GLN A 100 7.59 -13.10 2.19
C GLN A 100 7.17 -13.29 0.73
N ALA A 101 6.14 -14.11 0.49
CA ALA A 101 5.67 -14.45 -0.85
C ALA A 101 5.28 -13.21 -1.68
N ILE A 102 4.74 -12.16 -1.04
CA ILE A 102 4.31 -10.96 -1.78
C ILE A 102 5.50 -10.10 -2.24
N TYR A 103 6.61 -10.11 -1.50
CA TYR A 103 7.83 -9.43 -1.89
C TYR A 103 8.51 -10.16 -3.05
N GLU A 104 8.54 -11.49 -3.01
CA GLU A 104 9.03 -12.30 -4.13
C GLU A 104 8.15 -12.12 -5.38
N LEU A 105 6.83 -12.03 -5.19
CA LEU A 105 5.88 -11.80 -6.27
C LEU A 105 6.12 -10.46 -6.97
N ILE A 106 6.27 -9.35 -6.23
CA ILE A 106 6.50 -8.05 -6.88
C ILE A 106 7.86 -8.01 -7.61
N LEU A 107 8.89 -8.61 -7.02
CA LEU A 107 10.21 -8.69 -7.64
C LEU A 107 10.16 -9.46 -8.96
N SER A 108 9.51 -10.62 -8.97
CA SER A 108 9.39 -11.46 -10.16
C SER A 108 8.47 -10.86 -11.24
N ARG A 109 7.33 -10.29 -10.84
CA ARG A 109 6.32 -9.75 -11.77
C ARG A 109 6.84 -8.57 -12.60
N TYR A 110 7.64 -7.72 -11.98
CA TYR A 110 8.16 -6.50 -12.60
C TYR A 110 9.66 -6.57 -12.90
N ASP A 111 10.26 -7.77 -12.82
CA ASP A 111 11.69 -8.01 -13.08
C ASP A 111 12.61 -7.04 -12.30
N ILE A 112 12.31 -6.84 -11.01
CA ILE A 112 13.04 -5.91 -10.15
C ILE A 112 14.26 -6.61 -9.58
N ASN A 113 15.45 -6.05 -9.84
CA ASN A 113 16.65 -6.46 -9.14
C ASN A 113 16.62 -5.94 -7.69
N LYS A 114 16.45 -6.86 -6.73
CA LYS A 114 16.40 -6.55 -5.30
C LYS A 114 17.64 -5.81 -4.76
N ASP A 115 18.81 -6.02 -5.35
CA ASP A 115 20.06 -5.38 -4.91
C ASP A 115 20.08 -3.87 -5.27
N CYS A 116 19.28 -3.48 -6.26
CA CYS A 116 19.04 -2.10 -6.69
C CYS A 116 17.69 -1.55 -6.20
N ALA A 117 16.95 -2.30 -5.38
CA ALA A 117 15.63 -1.91 -4.90
C ALA A 117 15.70 -1.29 -3.49
N LEU A 118 14.82 -0.32 -3.26
CA LEU A 118 14.56 0.29 -1.97
C LEU A 118 13.07 0.17 -1.65
N PHE A 119 12.73 -0.45 -0.53
CA PHE A 119 11.36 -0.57 -0.05
C PHE A 119 11.08 0.45 1.06
N ILE A 120 9.97 1.18 0.96
CA ILE A 120 9.59 2.23 1.91
C ILE A 120 8.18 1.91 2.41
N ASP A 121 8.01 1.78 3.71
CA ASP A 121 6.72 1.42 4.33
C ASP A 121 6.64 1.98 5.75
N ASP A 122 5.45 2.39 6.19
CA ASP A 122 5.19 2.94 7.53
C ASP A 122 5.04 1.86 8.61
N SER A 123 4.84 0.60 8.20
CA SER A 123 4.79 -0.53 9.11
C SER A 123 6.16 -1.17 9.30
N GLN A 124 6.71 -1.05 10.51
CA GLN A 124 7.99 -1.67 10.89
C GLN A 124 8.01 -3.19 10.59
N ARG A 125 6.89 -3.89 10.76
CA ARG A 125 6.81 -5.34 10.45
C ARG A 125 6.98 -5.63 8.96
N ASN A 126 6.44 -4.78 8.10
CA ASN A 126 6.59 -4.92 6.64
C ASN A 126 8.04 -4.61 6.22
N VAL A 127 8.66 -3.60 6.83
CA VAL A 127 10.06 -3.23 6.59
C VAL A 127 10.97 -4.40 6.97
N GLU A 128 10.79 -4.98 8.15
CA GLU A 128 11.59 -6.14 8.60
C GLU A 128 11.42 -7.36 7.70
N ALA A 129 10.21 -7.60 7.19
CA ALA A 129 9.97 -8.69 6.25
C ALA A 129 10.69 -8.46 4.91
N ALA A 130 10.63 -7.25 4.36
CA ALA A 130 11.36 -6.88 3.14
C ALA A 130 12.89 -7.01 3.31
N VAL A 131 13.43 -6.62 4.47
CA VAL A 131 14.84 -6.81 4.79
C VAL A 131 15.21 -8.30 4.80
N LYS A 132 14.35 -9.17 5.34
CA LYS A 132 14.58 -10.63 5.34
C LYS A 132 14.60 -11.23 3.93
N THR A 133 13.93 -10.63 2.95
CA THR A 133 14.00 -11.04 1.54
C THR A 133 15.22 -10.44 0.80
N GLY A 134 16.02 -9.62 1.50
CA GLY A 134 17.22 -8.98 0.98
C GLY A 134 16.99 -7.62 0.33
N ILE A 135 15.82 -7.01 0.52
CA ILE A 135 15.51 -5.69 -0.03
C ILE A 135 15.94 -4.62 0.99
N LYS A 136 16.76 -3.66 0.56
CA LYS A 136 17.08 -2.49 1.40
C LYS A 136 15.78 -1.75 1.71
N SER A 137 15.57 -1.35 2.96
CA SER A 137 14.28 -0.80 3.36
C SER A 137 14.42 0.40 4.29
N ILE A 138 13.47 1.33 4.21
CA ILE A 138 13.32 2.49 5.11
C ILE A 138 11.97 2.37 5.83
N HIS A 139 11.98 2.50 7.15
CA HIS A 139 10.77 2.72 7.92
C HIS A 139 10.33 4.18 7.77
N PHE A 140 9.22 4.40 7.07
CA PHE A 140 8.66 5.71 6.83
C PHE A 140 7.97 6.24 8.09
N GLN A 141 8.36 7.44 8.52
CA GLN A 141 7.74 8.13 9.66
C GLN A 141 7.19 9.50 9.29
N SER A 142 7.85 10.19 8.36
CA SER A 142 7.39 11.47 7.82
C SER A 142 8.13 11.79 6.51
N PRO A 143 7.60 12.70 5.67
CA PRO A 143 8.30 13.16 4.47
C PRO A 143 9.72 13.69 4.77
N ALA A 144 9.87 14.51 5.82
CA ALA A 144 11.15 15.06 6.21
C ALA A 144 12.17 13.99 6.65
N GLN A 145 11.72 12.97 7.38
CA GLN A 145 12.58 11.84 7.76
C GLN A 145 12.98 11.00 6.54
N LEU A 146 12.06 10.78 5.60
CA LEU A 146 12.34 10.06 4.37
C LEU A 146 13.39 10.80 3.53
N GLU A 147 13.22 12.11 3.29
CA GLU A 147 14.19 12.92 2.56
C GLU A 147 15.59 12.87 3.18
N ASN A 148 15.70 12.98 4.50
CA ASN A 148 16.99 12.89 5.19
C ASN A 148 17.62 11.50 5.04
N SER A 149 16.79 10.45 5.08
CA SER A 149 17.27 9.07 4.93
C SER A 149 17.79 8.81 3.51
N LEU A 150 17.08 9.32 2.49
CA LEU A 150 17.48 9.23 1.09
C LEU A 150 18.80 9.98 0.83
N LYS A 151 18.91 11.23 1.31
CA LYS A 151 20.16 12.02 1.21
C LYS A 151 21.37 11.30 1.82
N ASN A 152 21.19 10.68 2.99
CA ASN A 152 22.25 9.91 3.64
C ASN A 152 22.67 8.66 2.85
N MET A 153 21.79 8.14 1.99
CA MET A 153 22.07 7.04 1.07
C MET A 153 22.66 7.52 -0.26
N GLY A 154 22.79 8.84 -0.47
CA GLY A 154 23.22 9.42 -1.75
C GLY A 154 22.15 9.36 -2.85
N ILE A 155 20.88 9.25 -2.45
CA ILE A 155 19.68 9.27 -3.31
C ILE A 155 19.10 10.68 -3.34
#